data_AF-A0A957A8H5-F1
#
_entry.id   AF-A0A957A8H5-F1
#
_cell.length_a   1.000
_cell.length_b   1.000
_cell.length_c   1.000
_cell.angle_alpha   90.00
_cell.angle_beta   90.00
_cell.angle_gamma   90.00
#
_symmetry.space_group_name_H-M   'P 1'
#
loop_
_entity.id
_entity.type
_entity.pdbx_description
1 polymer ?
#
loop_
_entity_poly.entity_id
_entity_poly.type
_entity_poly.pdbx_seq_one_letter_code
_entity_poly.pdbx_strand_id
1 'polypeptide(L)'
;AGRDASTPAALVQEATTARQRTVTGTLETIASIARAEGITNPALFVVGAVAALQPFLDPARLAPLAGKRVLVTRSRSQASSLVSALRLEGAHPIELPAIEVQQRVDDDALRDAISQLDASSYRWVVFTSANAVDVFLDALMKQRDLRAFGDTRICAIGPATERVLVNRGLRPDLVPAEAIGEDVARALVEHGGLEGARVLLPRAEQARDVIPDTLRAAGAEVDDLPLYLAAPP
;
A
#
# COMPACT_ATOMS: atom_id res chain seq x y z
N ALA A 1 19.97 -30.61 37.70
CA ALA A 1 20.00 -29.21 38.17
C ALA A 1 18.90 -28.43 37.46
N GLY A 2 18.09 -27.70 38.19
CA GLY A 2 17.02 -26.83 37.67
C GLY A 2 17.13 -25.44 38.29
N ARG A 3 16.33 -24.49 37.78
CA ARG A 3 16.20 -23.16 38.41
C ARG A 3 15.40 -23.26 39.70
N ASP A 4 15.63 -22.30 40.61
CA ASP A 4 14.96 -22.23 41.91
C ASP A 4 13.43 -22.07 41.76
N ALA A 5 12.65 -22.68 42.65
CA ALA A 5 11.18 -22.63 42.65
C ALA A 5 10.64 -21.18 42.72
N SER A 6 11.35 -20.29 43.41
CA SER A 6 11.01 -18.86 43.52
C SER A 6 11.42 -18.06 42.28
N THR A 7 12.02 -18.66 41.26
CA THR A 7 12.43 -17.97 40.03
C THR A 7 11.20 -17.36 39.36
N PRO A 8 11.20 -16.05 39.04
CA PRO A 8 10.08 -15.42 38.34
C PRO A 8 9.79 -16.09 36.99
N ALA A 9 8.52 -16.16 36.65
CA ALA A 9 8.06 -16.76 35.41
C ALA A 9 6.80 -16.05 34.88
N ALA A 10 6.60 -16.07 33.57
CA ALA A 10 5.43 -15.51 32.92
C ALA A 10 4.97 -16.39 31.77
N LEU A 11 3.65 -16.45 31.56
CA LEU A 11 3.04 -17.04 30.38
C LEU A 11 2.36 -15.94 29.57
N VAL A 12 2.71 -15.85 28.28
CA VAL A 12 2.16 -14.88 27.34
C VAL A 12 1.40 -15.64 26.27
N GLN A 13 0.08 -15.65 26.36
CA GLN A 13 -0.82 -16.24 25.36
C GLN A 13 -1.01 -15.28 24.20
N GLU A 14 -1.09 -15.80 22.97
CA GLU A 14 -1.35 -15.02 21.74
C GLU A 14 -0.45 -13.76 21.67
N ALA A 15 0.83 -13.93 22.01
CA ALA A 15 1.81 -12.84 22.08
C ALA A 15 1.83 -12.00 20.80
N THR A 16 2.03 -10.70 20.93
CA THR A 16 2.05 -9.69 19.85
C THR A 16 0.72 -9.51 19.10
N THR A 17 -0.37 -10.12 19.59
CA THR A 17 -1.72 -9.89 19.07
C THR A 17 -2.53 -9.02 20.04
N ALA A 18 -3.64 -8.45 19.58
CA ALA A 18 -4.53 -7.71 20.49
C ALA A 18 -5.31 -8.60 21.47
N ARG A 19 -5.23 -9.94 21.32
CA ARG A 19 -5.79 -10.91 22.27
C ARG A 19 -4.76 -11.38 23.29
N GLN A 20 -3.57 -10.76 23.29
CA GLN A 20 -2.50 -11.14 24.20
C GLN A 20 -2.98 -11.10 25.65
N ARG A 21 -2.81 -12.23 26.35
CA ARG A 21 -3.03 -12.34 27.80
C ARG A 21 -1.73 -12.73 28.44
N THR A 22 -1.38 -12.05 29.53
CA THR A 22 -0.15 -12.34 30.27
C THR A 22 -0.48 -12.63 31.72
N VAL A 23 0.03 -13.74 32.22
CA VAL A 23 0.00 -14.08 33.65
C VAL A 23 1.42 -14.22 34.16
N THR A 24 1.65 -13.81 35.40
CA THR A 24 2.97 -13.79 36.04
C THR A 24 2.94 -14.54 37.36
N GLY A 25 4.08 -15.07 37.77
CA GLY A 25 4.24 -15.85 39.00
C GLY A 25 5.68 -16.31 39.18
N THR A 26 5.86 -17.43 39.86
CA THR A 26 7.15 -18.11 40.01
C THR A 26 7.10 -19.48 39.32
N LEU A 27 8.24 -20.17 39.18
CA LEU A 27 8.24 -21.54 38.68
C LEU A 27 7.34 -22.48 39.50
N GLU A 28 7.18 -22.21 40.79
CA GLU A 28 6.27 -22.93 41.68
C GLU A 28 4.79 -22.65 41.39
N THR A 29 4.42 -21.39 41.11
CA THR A 29 3.00 -20.97 41.07
C THR A 29 2.43 -20.80 39.67
N ILE A 30 3.26 -20.61 38.65
CA ILE A 30 2.79 -20.19 37.31
C ILE A 30 1.83 -21.20 36.67
N ALA A 31 1.99 -22.50 36.95
CA ALA A 31 1.11 -23.54 36.43
C ALA A 31 -0.30 -23.50 37.05
N SER A 32 -0.42 -23.22 38.35
CA SER A 32 -1.73 -23.11 39.01
C SER A 32 -2.45 -21.83 38.58
N ILE A 33 -1.72 -20.72 38.50
CA ILE A 33 -2.22 -19.44 38.00
C ILE A 33 -2.73 -19.59 36.56
N ALA A 34 -1.95 -20.20 35.67
CA ALA A 34 -2.35 -20.41 34.28
C ALA A 34 -3.64 -21.23 34.13
N ARG A 35 -3.83 -22.25 34.98
CA ARG A 35 -5.07 -23.06 34.99
C ARG A 35 -6.26 -22.25 35.49
N ALA A 36 -6.08 -21.48 36.57
CA ALA A 36 -7.14 -20.64 37.12
C ALA A 36 -7.58 -19.56 36.12
N GLU A 37 -6.63 -18.98 35.39
CA GLU A 37 -6.87 -17.95 34.36
C GLU A 37 -7.25 -18.52 32.99
N GLY A 38 -7.27 -19.85 32.82
CA GLY A 38 -7.61 -20.49 31.56
C GLY A 38 -6.67 -20.14 30.40
N ILE A 39 -5.37 -20.02 30.66
CA ILE A 39 -4.37 -19.81 29.61
C ILE A 39 -4.22 -21.09 28.78
N THR A 40 -4.34 -20.95 27.47
CA THR A 40 -4.22 -22.05 26.50
C THR A 40 -3.18 -21.73 25.43
N ASN A 41 -2.83 -22.74 24.62
CA ASN A 41 -1.92 -22.55 23.49
C ASN A 41 -2.60 -21.75 22.35
N PRO A 42 -1.84 -20.98 21.56
CA PRO A 42 -0.38 -20.80 21.64
C PRO A 42 0.04 -19.83 22.77
N ALA A 43 1.01 -20.25 23.58
CA ALA A 43 1.56 -19.44 24.67
C ALA A 43 3.08 -19.56 24.75
N LEU A 44 3.75 -18.44 25.06
CA LEU A 44 5.18 -18.37 25.33
C LEU A 44 5.41 -18.44 26.83
N PHE A 45 6.32 -19.32 27.26
CA PHE A 45 6.75 -19.41 28.65
C PHE A 45 8.11 -18.73 28.84
N VAL A 46 8.15 -17.70 29.67
CA VAL A 46 9.34 -16.90 29.96
C VAL A 46 9.77 -17.18 31.41
N VAL A 47 11.04 -17.53 31.62
CA VAL A 47 11.59 -17.86 32.95
C VAL A 47 12.81 -17.02 33.25
N GLY A 48 12.86 -16.44 34.45
CA GLY A 48 13.96 -15.64 34.97
C GLY A 48 13.55 -14.21 35.30
N ALA A 49 14.52 -13.40 35.76
CA ALA A 49 14.30 -12.04 36.24
C ALA A 49 13.54 -11.14 35.25
N VAL A 50 13.67 -11.38 33.94
CA VAL A 50 12.92 -10.67 32.90
C VAL A 50 11.40 -10.78 33.05
N ALA A 51 10.88 -11.89 33.59
CA ALA A 51 9.45 -12.07 33.83
C ALA A 51 8.91 -11.10 34.89
N ALA A 52 9.75 -10.64 35.83
CA ALA A 52 9.37 -9.67 36.85
C ALA A 52 9.19 -8.25 36.28
N LEU A 53 9.65 -7.98 35.06
CA LEU A 53 9.49 -6.67 34.41
C LEU A 53 8.10 -6.48 33.78
N GLN A 54 7.28 -7.53 33.67
CA GLN A 54 6.00 -7.50 32.98
C GLN A 54 5.05 -6.36 33.42
N PRO A 55 4.89 -6.02 34.73
CA PRO A 55 4.00 -4.93 35.14
C PRO A 55 4.40 -3.55 34.60
N PHE A 56 5.67 -3.38 34.21
CA PHE A 56 6.23 -2.15 33.65
C PHE A 56 6.25 -2.17 32.11
N LEU A 57 6.11 -3.34 31.50
CA LEU A 57 6.21 -3.56 30.06
C LEU A 57 4.87 -3.98 29.43
N ASP A 58 3.76 -3.78 30.14
CA ASP A 58 2.43 -4.17 29.65
C ASP A 58 2.04 -3.36 28.40
N PRO A 59 1.88 -4.00 27.23
CA PRO A 59 1.45 -3.30 26.02
C PRO A 59 0.10 -2.60 26.20
N ALA A 60 -0.79 -3.10 27.08
CA ALA A 60 -2.06 -2.45 27.35
C ALA A 60 -1.90 -1.06 27.99
N ARG A 61 -0.79 -0.81 28.69
CA ARG A 61 -0.42 0.49 29.26
C ARG A 61 0.40 1.35 28.32
N LEU A 62 1.25 0.72 27.52
CA LEU A 62 2.24 1.41 26.70
C LEU A 62 1.71 1.79 25.31
N ALA A 63 0.65 1.14 24.84
CA ALA A 63 0.15 1.30 23.48
C ALA A 63 -1.15 2.14 23.45
N PRO A 64 -1.16 3.33 22.82
CA PRO A 64 -2.30 4.24 22.78
C PRO A 64 -3.61 3.64 22.25
N LEU A 65 -3.53 2.62 21.39
CA LEU A 65 -4.68 1.97 20.76
C LEU A 65 -4.96 0.57 21.31
N ALA A 66 -4.40 0.22 22.47
CA ALA A 66 -4.62 -1.07 23.12
C ALA A 66 -6.12 -1.45 23.19
N GLY A 67 -6.44 -2.66 22.75
CA GLY A 67 -7.79 -3.22 22.77
C GLY A 67 -8.78 -2.61 21.77
N LYS A 68 -8.37 -1.62 20.96
CA LYS A 68 -9.24 -1.04 19.92
C LYS A 68 -9.30 -1.94 18.70
N ARG A 69 -10.50 -2.17 18.16
CA ARG A 69 -10.70 -2.82 16.86
C ARG A 69 -10.89 -1.76 15.79
N VAL A 70 -10.08 -1.79 14.74
CA VAL A 70 -10.09 -0.77 13.67
C VAL A 70 -10.39 -1.44 12.34
N LEU A 71 -11.50 -1.09 11.70
CA LEU A 71 -11.82 -1.58 10.36
C LEU A 71 -11.00 -0.78 9.33
N VAL A 72 -10.23 -1.47 8.49
CA VAL A 72 -9.43 -0.87 7.43
C VAL A 72 -10.04 -1.24 6.08
N THR A 73 -10.59 -0.24 5.38
CA THR A 73 -11.33 -0.41 4.12
C THR A 73 -10.53 -0.08 2.86
N ARG A 74 -9.26 0.32 3.00
CA ARG A 74 -8.36 0.57 1.86
C ARG A 74 -8.04 -0.72 1.10
N SER A 75 -7.62 -0.58 -0.16
CA SER A 75 -7.15 -1.71 -0.95
C SER A 75 -6.02 -2.44 -0.21
N ARG A 76 -5.90 -3.76 -0.43
CA ARG A 76 -4.90 -4.60 0.26
C ARG A 76 -3.46 -4.09 0.08
N SER A 77 -3.14 -3.59 -1.12
CA SER A 77 -1.83 -2.99 -1.44
C SER A 77 -1.54 -1.72 -0.62
N GLN A 78 -2.57 -0.97 -0.24
CA GLN A 78 -2.46 0.29 0.50
C GLN A 78 -2.71 0.14 2.01
N ALA A 79 -3.28 -0.98 2.45
CA ALA A 79 -3.62 -1.24 3.84
C ALA A 79 -2.40 -1.67 4.68
N SER A 80 -1.42 -2.34 4.09
CA SER A 80 -0.32 -3.00 4.83
C SER A 80 0.45 -2.06 5.78
N SER A 81 0.81 -0.86 5.33
CA SER A 81 1.54 0.11 6.16
C SER A 81 0.68 0.66 7.31
N LEU A 82 -0.60 0.97 7.04
CA LEU A 82 -1.55 1.42 8.05
C LEU A 82 -1.86 0.32 9.07
N VAL A 83 -2.08 -0.91 8.61
CA VAL A 83 -2.31 -2.09 9.45
C VAL A 83 -1.12 -2.35 10.36
N SER A 84 0.10 -2.24 9.82
CA SER A 84 1.34 -2.40 10.60
C SER A 84 1.48 -1.31 11.65
N ALA A 85 1.24 -0.05 11.29
CA ALA A 85 1.26 1.07 12.24
C ALA A 85 0.21 0.89 13.34
N LEU A 86 -1.02 0.52 12.99
CA LEU A 86 -2.10 0.26 13.95
C LEU A 86 -1.73 -0.88 14.92
N ARG A 87 -1.10 -1.96 14.44
CA ARG A 87 -0.61 -3.06 15.30
C ARG A 87 0.48 -2.58 16.26
N LEU A 88 1.44 -1.77 15.79
CA LEU A 88 2.50 -1.21 16.64
C LEU A 88 1.93 -0.35 17.77
N GLU A 89 0.86 0.39 17.50
CA GLU A 89 0.13 1.18 18.49
C GLU A 89 -0.84 0.34 19.36
N GLY A 90 -0.84 -0.98 19.23
CA GLY A 90 -1.62 -1.91 20.07
C GLY A 90 -3.05 -2.18 19.61
N ALA A 91 -3.44 -1.70 18.42
CA ALA A 91 -4.77 -1.95 17.87
C ALA A 91 -4.91 -3.35 17.24
N HIS A 92 -6.16 -3.77 17.07
CA HIS A 92 -6.58 -4.93 16.29
C HIS A 92 -7.18 -4.49 14.94
N PRO A 93 -6.37 -4.25 13.90
CA PRO A 93 -6.89 -3.95 12.58
C PRO A 93 -7.62 -5.15 11.99
N ILE A 94 -8.78 -4.90 11.39
CA ILE A 94 -9.56 -5.85 10.60
C ILE A 94 -9.53 -5.32 9.17
N GLU A 95 -8.84 -6.04 8.30
CA GLU A 95 -8.79 -5.70 6.88
C GLU A 95 -10.08 -6.16 6.21
N LEU A 96 -10.82 -5.21 5.66
CA LEU A 96 -12.01 -5.47 4.85
C LEU A 96 -11.99 -4.50 3.66
N PRO A 97 -11.16 -4.79 2.63
CA PRO A 97 -11.03 -3.90 1.48
C PRO A 97 -12.40 -3.66 0.84
N ALA A 98 -12.79 -2.39 0.70
CA ALA A 98 -14.04 -2.03 0.02
C ALA A 98 -13.88 -2.05 -1.52
N ILE A 99 -12.63 -2.10 -2.00
CA ILE A 99 -12.27 -2.14 -3.41
C ILE A 99 -11.07 -3.07 -3.62
N GLU A 100 -11.09 -3.82 -4.71
CA GLU A 100 -10.00 -4.63 -5.22
C GLU A 100 -9.62 -4.16 -6.63
N VAL A 101 -8.32 -4.21 -6.94
CA VAL A 101 -7.78 -3.88 -8.27
C VAL A 101 -7.82 -5.16 -9.08
N GLN A 102 -8.85 -5.31 -9.91
CA GLN A 102 -8.95 -6.42 -10.84
C GLN A 102 -8.24 -6.00 -12.13
N GLN A 103 -7.14 -6.68 -12.48
CA GLN A 103 -6.48 -6.44 -13.77
C GLN A 103 -7.46 -6.77 -14.90
N ARG A 104 -7.75 -5.76 -15.71
CA ARG A 104 -8.65 -5.81 -16.87
C ARG A 104 -7.90 -5.13 -18.01
N VAL A 105 -6.78 -5.74 -18.37
CA VAL A 105 -5.91 -5.24 -19.42
C VAL A 105 -6.25 -5.99 -20.70
N ASP A 106 -6.46 -5.26 -21.78
CA ASP A 106 -6.34 -5.83 -23.12
C ASP A 106 -4.83 -6.04 -23.39
N ASP A 107 -4.39 -7.29 -23.36
CA ASP A 107 -2.98 -7.63 -23.51
C ASP A 107 -2.41 -7.19 -24.86
N ASP A 108 -3.23 -7.09 -25.91
CA ASP A 108 -2.78 -6.65 -27.23
C ASP A 108 -2.59 -5.13 -27.23
N ALA A 109 -3.59 -4.38 -26.73
CA ALA A 109 -3.49 -2.92 -26.59
C ALA A 109 -2.32 -2.50 -25.68
N LEU A 110 -2.07 -3.24 -24.61
CA LEU A 110 -0.93 -2.98 -23.71
C LEU A 110 0.41 -3.24 -24.40
N ARG A 111 0.54 -4.34 -25.16
CA ARG A 111 1.76 -4.63 -25.92
C ARG A 111 2.03 -3.58 -26.99
N ASP A 112 0.98 -3.13 -27.66
CA ASP A 112 1.07 -2.06 -28.66
C ASP A 112 1.48 -0.74 -28.00
N ALA A 113 0.88 -0.37 -26.87
CA ALA A 113 1.25 0.82 -26.11
C ALA A 113 2.71 0.78 -25.64
N ILE A 114 3.20 -0.36 -25.13
CA ILE A 114 4.60 -0.54 -24.75
C ILE A 114 5.53 -0.40 -25.95
N SER A 115 5.16 -0.97 -27.11
CA SER A 115 5.96 -0.89 -28.33
C SER A 115 6.04 0.54 -28.87
N GLN A 116 4.94 1.29 -28.81
CA GLN A 116 4.90 2.71 -29.19
C GLN A 116 5.68 3.59 -28.22
N LEU A 117 5.68 3.26 -26.92
CA LEU A 117 6.51 3.93 -25.92
C LEU A 117 8.00 3.72 -26.22
N ASP A 118 8.42 2.48 -26.43
CA ASP A 118 9.80 2.11 -26.79
C ASP A 118 10.28 2.79 -28.10
N ALA A 119 9.35 3.00 -29.04
CA ALA A 119 9.60 3.73 -30.28
C ALA A 119 9.64 5.27 -30.12
N SER A 120 9.52 5.78 -28.89
CA SER A 120 9.45 7.22 -28.59
C SER A 120 8.30 7.96 -29.29
N SER A 121 7.20 7.25 -29.57
CA SER A 121 6.01 7.82 -30.24
C SER A 121 5.19 8.71 -29.31
N TYR A 122 5.31 8.55 -28.00
CA TYR A 122 4.58 9.36 -27.02
C TYR A 122 5.42 10.54 -26.56
N ARG A 123 4.78 11.71 -26.50
CA ARG A 123 5.35 12.88 -25.86
C ARG A 123 5.22 12.81 -24.35
N TRP A 124 4.11 12.25 -23.89
CA TRP A 124 3.73 12.16 -22.48
C TRP A 124 3.13 10.79 -22.13
N VAL A 125 3.45 10.31 -20.93
CA VAL A 125 2.66 9.30 -20.21
C VAL A 125 2.07 9.96 -18.97
N VAL A 126 0.74 9.85 -18.79
CA VAL A 126 0.02 10.48 -17.68
C VAL A 126 -0.53 9.39 -16.76
N PHE A 127 0.01 9.29 -15.54
CA PHE A 127 -0.47 8.35 -14.53
C PHE A 127 -1.48 9.00 -13.59
N THR A 128 -2.71 8.50 -13.63
CA THR A 128 -3.84 9.00 -12.82
C THR A 128 -4.00 8.30 -11.47
N SER A 129 -3.17 7.30 -11.17
CA SER A 129 -3.17 6.62 -9.88
C SER A 129 -1.86 5.84 -9.64
N ALA A 130 -1.55 5.58 -8.37
CA ALA A 130 -0.50 4.64 -7.98
C ALA A 130 -0.70 3.24 -8.57
N ASN A 131 -1.96 2.76 -8.65
CA ASN A 131 -2.26 1.44 -9.19
C ASN A 131 -1.95 1.36 -10.70
N ALA A 132 -2.22 2.42 -11.46
CA ALA A 132 -1.89 2.48 -12.88
C ALA A 132 -0.37 2.38 -13.10
N VAL A 133 0.42 3.04 -12.24
CA VAL A 133 1.88 2.94 -12.26
C VAL A 133 2.33 1.50 -12.03
N ASP A 134 1.85 0.85 -10.96
CA ASP A 134 2.25 -0.51 -10.63
C ASP A 134 1.86 -1.49 -11.76
N VAL A 135 0.60 -1.46 -12.23
CA VAL A 135 0.12 -2.38 -13.27
C VAL A 135 0.87 -2.17 -14.60
N PHE A 136 1.06 -0.92 -15.02
CA PHE A 136 1.75 -0.61 -16.27
C PHE A 136 3.23 -0.99 -16.21
N LEU A 137 3.94 -0.63 -15.14
CA LEU A 137 5.37 -0.92 -15.03
C LEU A 137 5.63 -2.41 -14.83
N ASP A 138 4.78 -3.14 -14.09
CA ASP A 138 4.89 -4.59 -13.99
C ASP A 138 4.70 -5.28 -15.35
N ALA A 139 3.83 -4.74 -16.20
CA ALA A 139 3.66 -5.22 -17.57
C ALA A 139 4.85 -4.85 -18.47
N LEU A 140 5.33 -3.60 -18.41
CA LEU A 140 6.49 -3.12 -19.16
C LEU A 140 7.72 -3.98 -18.85
N MET A 141 8.02 -4.21 -17.57
CA MET A 141 9.20 -4.95 -17.10
C MET A 141 9.24 -6.43 -17.50
N LYS A 142 8.11 -6.99 -17.96
CA LYS A 142 8.08 -8.34 -18.53
C LYS A 142 8.67 -8.40 -19.95
N GLN A 143 8.76 -7.26 -20.65
CA GLN A 143 9.09 -7.20 -22.08
C GLN A 143 10.25 -6.25 -22.39
N ARG A 144 10.36 -5.15 -21.63
CA ARG A 144 11.34 -4.07 -21.76
C ARG A 144 11.79 -3.62 -20.38
N ASP A 145 12.70 -2.65 -20.31
CA ASP A 145 13.03 -1.97 -19.06
C ASP A 145 12.64 -0.49 -19.11
N LEU A 146 12.93 0.25 -18.04
CA LEU A 146 12.55 1.65 -17.90
C LEU A 146 13.18 2.58 -18.95
N ARG A 147 14.23 2.15 -19.64
CA ARG A 147 14.84 2.92 -20.75
C ARG A 147 13.88 3.08 -21.93
N ALA A 148 12.84 2.24 -22.02
CA ALA A 148 11.78 2.38 -23.02
C ALA A 148 11.04 3.73 -22.93
N PHE A 149 11.07 4.42 -21.78
CA PHE A 149 10.52 5.77 -21.71
C PHE A 149 11.31 6.78 -22.56
N GLY A 150 12.60 6.58 -22.80
CA GLY A 150 13.42 7.49 -23.62
C GLY A 150 13.25 8.96 -23.23
N ASP A 151 12.87 9.79 -24.20
CA ASP A 151 12.59 11.23 -24.02
C ASP A 151 11.12 11.53 -23.67
N THR A 152 10.30 10.49 -23.44
CA THR A 152 8.90 10.62 -23.06
C THR A 152 8.80 11.25 -21.68
N ARG A 153 8.02 12.32 -21.56
CA ARG A 153 7.77 12.96 -20.27
C ARG A 153 6.73 12.21 -19.46
N ILE A 154 6.85 12.26 -18.14
CA ILE A 154 5.95 11.58 -17.22
C ILE A 154 5.20 12.60 -16.39
N CYS A 155 3.88 12.53 -16.38
CA CYS A 155 3.03 13.28 -15.47
C CYS A 155 2.42 12.35 -14.43
N ALA A 156 2.55 12.70 -13.16
CA ALA A 156 1.87 12.03 -12.06
C ALA A 156 0.73 12.91 -11.55
N ILE A 157 -0.46 12.34 -11.33
CA ILE A 157 -1.62 13.11 -10.88
C ILE A 157 -1.44 13.82 -9.54
N GLY A 158 -0.49 13.36 -8.71
CA GLY A 158 -0.20 13.98 -7.43
C GLY A 158 0.84 13.22 -6.62
N PRO A 159 1.13 13.68 -5.38
CA PRO A 159 2.28 13.22 -4.58
C PRO A 159 2.29 11.71 -4.26
N ALA A 160 1.10 11.10 -4.13
CA ALA A 160 1.00 9.67 -3.88
C ALA A 160 1.47 8.84 -5.09
N THR A 161 1.10 9.26 -6.30
CA THR A 161 1.50 8.61 -7.56
C THR A 161 2.97 8.88 -7.86
N GLU A 162 3.44 10.10 -7.63
CA GLU A 162 4.86 10.47 -7.72
C GLU A 162 5.73 9.55 -6.84
N ARG A 163 5.33 9.33 -5.59
CA ARG A 163 6.08 8.50 -4.65
C ARG A 163 6.23 7.06 -5.15
N VAL A 164 5.21 6.50 -5.81
CA VAL A 164 5.29 5.16 -6.40
C VAL A 164 6.22 5.16 -7.60
N LEU A 165 6.12 6.14 -8.50
CA LEU A 165 7.04 6.28 -9.64
C LEU A 165 8.50 6.36 -9.17
N VAL A 166 8.79 7.20 -8.17
CA VAL A 166 10.15 7.36 -7.61
C VAL A 166 10.66 6.06 -7.01
N ASN A 167 9.83 5.34 -6.25
CA ASN A 167 10.19 4.02 -5.71
C ASN A 167 10.45 2.98 -6.80
N ARG A 168 9.81 3.14 -7.96
CA ARG A 168 10.01 2.31 -9.16
C ARG A 168 11.14 2.80 -10.06
N GLY A 169 11.87 3.86 -9.67
CA GLY A 169 13.05 4.36 -10.39
C GLY A 169 12.75 5.42 -11.46
N LEU A 170 11.53 5.95 -11.54
CA LEU A 170 11.14 7.03 -12.46
C LEU A 170 10.84 8.32 -11.69
N ARG A 171 11.36 9.45 -12.18
CA ARG A 171 11.01 10.78 -11.66
C ARG A 171 10.01 11.44 -12.61
N PRO A 172 8.83 11.87 -12.15
CA PRO A 172 7.90 12.61 -13.00
C PRO A 172 8.46 13.98 -13.37
N ASP A 173 8.17 14.45 -14.58
CA ASP A 173 8.47 15.81 -15.04
C ASP A 173 7.45 16.83 -14.53
N LEU A 174 6.22 16.38 -14.28
CA LEU A 174 5.11 17.22 -13.83
C LEU A 174 4.30 16.50 -12.75
N VAL A 175 4.12 17.18 -11.62
CA VAL A 175 3.26 16.75 -10.51
C VAL A 175 2.43 17.95 -10.05
N PRO A 176 1.12 18.00 -10.34
CA PRO A 176 0.24 19.04 -9.84
C PRO A 176 0.13 19.00 -8.29
N ALA A 177 -0.09 20.16 -7.68
CA ALA A 177 -0.24 20.27 -6.22
C ALA A 177 -1.52 19.59 -5.72
N GLU A 178 -2.59 19.62 -6.51
CA GLU A 178 -3.88 19.00 -6.20
C GLU A 178 -4.13 17.78 -7.08
N ALA A 179 -4.55 16.68 -6.46
CA ALA A 179 -4.80 15.39 -7.13
C ALA A 179 -6.21 15.33 -7.73
N ILE A 180 -6.60 16.36 -8.48
CA ILE A 180 -7.91 16.49 -9.13
C ILE A 180 -7.68 16.41 -10.65
N GLY A 181 -8.50 15.62 -11.36
CA GLY A 181 -8.27 15.34 -12.79
C GLY A 181 -8.28 16.61 -13.67
N GLU A 182 -9.14 17.55 -13.33
CA GLU A 182 -9.24 18.88 -13.93
C GLU A 182 -7.91 19.67 -13.80
N ASP A 183 -7.28 19.61 -12.63
CA ASP A 183 -6.04 20.34 -12.36
C ASP A 183 -4.85 19.76 -13.11
N VAL A 184 -4.86 18.44 -13.33
CA VAL A 184 -3.82 17.74 -14.10
C VAL A 184 -3.90 18.12 -15.56
N ALA A 185 -5.10 18.10 -16.12
CA ALA A 185 -5.30 18.49 -17.50
C ALA A 185 -4.92 19.97 -17.70
N ARG A 186 -5.31 20.85 -16.77
CA ARG A 186 -4.90 22.26 -16.79
C ARG A 186 -3.38 22.42 -16.70
N ALA A 187 -2.71 21.72 -15.78
CA ALA A 187 -1.26 21.79 -15.62
C ALA A 187 -0.53 21.30 -16.87
N LEU A 188 -1.01 20.24 -17.53
CA LEU A 188 -0.46 19.76 -18.80
C LEU A 188 -0.65 20.78 -19.93
N VAL A 189 -1.81 21.43 -20.00
CA VAL A 189 -2.10 22.48 -20.99
C VAL A 189 -1.22 23.71 -20.75
N GLU A 190 -1.08 24.15 -19.51
CA GLU A 190 -0.22 25.28 -19.12
C GLU A 190 1.27 25.01 -19.38
N HIS A 191 1.70 23.74 -19.25
CA HIS A 191 3.06 23.33 -19.60
C HIS A 191 3.34 23.45 -21.11
N GLY A 192 2.30 23.35 -21.94
CA GLY A 192 2.35 23.52 -23.38
C GLY A 192 2.93 22.33 -24.14
N GLY A 193 2.89 22.42 -25.48
CA GLY A 193 3.39 21.38 -26.37
C GLY A 193 2.48 20.15 -26.48
N LEU A 194 1.17 20.34 -26.31
CA LEU A 194 0.15 19.29 -26.48
C LEU A 194 -0.40 19.20 -27.90
N GLU A 195 -0.36 20.29 -28.67
CA GLU A 195 -0.90 20.31 -30.03
C GLU A 195 -0.12 19.34 -30.94
N GLY A 196 -0.82 18.33 -31.49
CA GLY A 196 -0.24 17.25 -32.28
C GLY A 196 0.57 16.22 -31.47
N ALA A 197 0.64 16.37 -30.14
CA ALA A 197 1.39 15.45 -29.29
C ALA A 197 0.57 14.20 -28.99
N ARG A 198 1.23 13.03 -29.05
CA ARG A 198 0.62 11.78 -28.58
C ARG A 198 0.81 11.62 -27.07
N VAL A 199 -0.26 11.30 -26.37
CA VAL A 199 -0.30 11.12 -24.91
C VAL A 199 -0.84 9.73 -24.61
N LEU A 200 -0.05 8.93 -23.90
CA LEU A 200 -0.51 7.67 -23.32
C LEU A 200 -1.14 7.92 -21.96
N LEU A 201 -2.35 7.41 -21.75
CA LEU A 201 -3.10 7.56 -20.50
C LEU A 201 -3.46 6.20 -19.90
N PRO A 202 -2.55 5.57 -19.13
CA PRO A 202 -2.86 4.35 -18.39
C PRO A 202 -3.73 4.68 -17.17
N ARG A 203 -4.94 4.10 -17.10
CA ARG A 203 -5.91 4.45 -16.03
C ARG A 203 -6.86 3.31 -15.68
N ALA A 204 -7.72 3.57 -14.69
CA ALA A 204 -8.85 2.69 -14.37
C ALA A 204 -9.91 2.75 -15.49
N GLU A 205 -10.53 1.61 -15.77
CA GLU A 205 -11.61 1.48 -16.75
C GLU A 205 -12.79 2.41 -16.45
N GLN A 206 -13.13 2.57 -15.17
CA GLN A 206 -14.23 3.44 -14.70
C GLN A 206 -13.81 4.88 -14.39
N ALA A 207 -12.60 5.31 -14.76
CA ALA A 207 -12.20 6.69 -14.49
C ALA A 207 -12.98 7.69 -15.34
N ARG A 208 -13.09 8.93 -14.86
CA ARG A 208 -13.80 10.01 -15.55
C ARG A 208 -13.06 10.44 -16.81
N ASP A 209 -13.79 10.85 -17.83
CA ASP A 209 -13.25 11.26 -19.13
C ASP A 209 -12.75 12.72 -19.17
N VAL A 210 -12.78 13.43 -18.04
CA VAL A 210 -12.34 14.83 -17.93
C VAL A 210 -10.92 15.03 -18.45
N ILE A 211 -9.98 14.15 -18.09
CA ILE A 211 -8.58 14.24 -18.53
C ILE A 211 -8.44 14.01 -20.03
N PRO A 212 -8.88 12.87 -20.61
CA PRO A 212 -8.71 12.63 -22.03
C PRO A 212 -9.44 13.67 -22.89
N ASP A 213 -10.63 14.11 -22.49
CA ASP A 213 -11.40 15.12 -23.24
C ASP A 213 -10.70 16.49 -23.22
N THR A 214 -10.18 16.91 -22.07
CA THR A 214 -9.47 18.20 -21.96
C THR A 214 -8.17 18.19 -22.76
N LEU A 215 -7.41 17.09 -22.74
CA LEU A 215 -6.18 16.97 -23.53
C LEU A 215 -6.47 16.95 -25.03
N ARG A 216 -7.51 16.23 -25.47
CA ARG A 216 -7.97 16.25 -26.87
C ARG A 216 -8.42 17.64 -27.31
N ALA A 217 -9.15 18.36 -26.45
CA ALA A 217 -9.56 19.74 -26.73
C ALA A 217 -8.37 20.70 -26.87
N ALA A 218 -7.23 20.38 -26.23
CA ALA A 218 -5.96 21.10 -26.38
C ALA A 218 -5.11 20.63 -27.58
N GLY A 219 -5.65 19.76 -28.44
CA GLY A 219 -5.01 19.30 -29.68
C GLY A 219 -4.12 18.05 -29.55
N ALA A 220 -4.15 17.37 -28.40
CA ALA A 220 -3.39 16.12 -28.22
C ALA A 220 -4.14 14.90 -28.78
N GLU A 221 -3.38 13.93 -29.29
CA GLU A 221 -3.87 12.58 -29.56
C GLU A 221 -3.74 11.73 -28.31
N VAL A 222 -4.86 11.33 -27.71
CA VAL A 222 -4.86 10.60 -26.44
C VAL A 222 -5.19 9.13 -26.65
N ASP A 223 -4.19 8.29 -26.39
CA ASP A 223 -4.31 6.84 -26.32
C ASP A 223 -4.72 6.46 -24.90
N ASP A 224 -6.01 6.22 -24.73
CA ASP A 224 -6.62 5.86 -23.46
C ASP A 224 -6.48 4.35 -23.23
N LEU A 225 -5.74 3.97 -22.18
CA LEU A 225 -5.40 2.58 -21.88
C LEU A 225 -6.00 2.15 -20.53
N PRO A 226 -7.20 1.56 -20.52
CA PRO A 226 -7.76 0.90 -19.35
C PRO A 226 -6.87 -0.27 -18.91
N LEU A 227 -6.43 -0.26 -17.66
CA LEU A 227 -5.56 -1.30 -17.10
C LEU A 227 -6.25 -2.17 -16.04
N TYR A 228 -7.19 -1.58 -15.31
CA TYR A 228 -7.81 -2.26 -14.18
C TYR A 228 -9.20 -1.72 -13.89
N LEU A 229 -9.98 -2.56 -13.24
CA LEU A 229 -11.27 -2.22 -12.65
C LEU A 229 -11.10 -2.13 -11.12
N ALA A 230 -11.51 -1.01 -10.54
CA ALA A 230 -11.60 -0.86 -9.08
C ALA A 230 -13.03 -1.20 -8.65
N ALA A 231 -13.28 -2.46 -8.37
CA ALA A 231 -14.61 -2.97 -8.00
C ALA A 231 -14.60 -3.50 -6.55
N PRO A 232 -15.76 -3.63 -5.90
CA PRO A 232 -15.86 -4.42 -4.66
C PRO A 232 -15.28 -5.83 -4.87
N PRO A 233 -14.67 -6.41 -3.82
CA PRO A 233 -14.17 -7.79 -3.86
C PRO A 233 -15.28 -8.82 -4.09
#